data_AF-A0A6S7HFB9-F1
#
_entry.id   AF-A0A6S7HFB9-F1
#
_cell.length_a   1.000
_cell.length_b   1.000
_cell.length_c   1.000
_cell.angle_alpha   90.00
_cell.angle_beta   90.00
_cell.angle_gamma   90.00
#
_symmetry.space_group_name_H-M   'P 1'
#
loop_
_entity.id
_entity.type
_entity.pdbx_description
1 polymer ?
#
loop_
_entity_poly.entity_id
_entity_poly.type
_entity_poly.pdbx_seq_one_letter_code
_entity_poly.pdbx_strand_id
1 'polypeptide(L)'
;MQLKTNKEFRSLHQAIRDKRLLVDYTSKTSLNEMLSILVVQIRNQICHQIATAGCFSALIDKSKDKGKREELAFSVRYYTEKVQERFLSMTAPTKFDAEAISAVTKDLISKVQQKSNGSPIISLGADGASVMSGRLAGVAELLRSR
;
A
#
# COMPACT_ATOMS: atom_id res chain seq x y z
N MET A 1 13.16 -13.16 19.93
CA MET A 1 11.96 -13.46 19.11
C MET A 1 12.40 -14.26 17.89
N GLN A 2 12.29 -15.59 17.91
CA GLN A 2 12.53 -16.37 16.69
C GLN A 2 11.29 -16.26 15.81
N LEU A 3 11.43 -15.60 14.66
CA LEU A 3 10.38 -15.59 13.64
C LEU A 3 10.19 -17.04 13.17
N LYS A 4 9.06 -17.66 13.56
CA LYS A 4 8.66 -18.97 13.03
C LYS A 4 8.39 -18.78 11.54
N THR A 5 9.34 -19.17 10.69
CA THR A 5 9.15 -19.18 9.23
C THR A 5 7.99 -20.09 8.85
N ASN A 6 7.15 -19.63 7.92
CA ASN A 6 6.01 -20.36 7.38
C ASN A 6 6.45 -21.78 6.95
N LYS A 7 5.75 -22.81 7.44
CA LYS A 7 6.04 -24.23 7.14
C LYS A 7 5.99 -24.50 5.63
N GLU A 8 5.02 -23.93 4.94
CA GLU A 8 4.83 -24.09 3.49
C GLU A 8 6.03 -23.49 2.72
N PHE A 9 6.49 -22.31 3.12
CA PHE A 9 7.67 -21.68 2.53
C PHE A 9 8.92 -22.55 2.74
N ARG A 10 9.06 -23.14 3.93
CA ARG A 10 10.17 -24.04 4.24
C ARG A 10 10.14 -25.30 3.37
N SER A 11 8.97 -25.91 3.22
CA SER A 11 8.76 -27.08 2.36
C SER A 11 9.04 -26.77 0.89
N LEU A 12 8.58 -25.61 0.39
CA LEU A 12 8.83 -25.16 -0.97
C LEU A 12 10.33 -24.91 -1.22
N HIS A 13 10.99 -24.18 -0.32
CA HIS A 13 12.41 -23.91 -0.42
C HIS A 13 13.24 -25.20 -0.39
N GLN A 14 12.87 -26.16 0.47
CA GLN A 14 13.52 -27.47 0.51
C GLN A 14 13.32 -28.22 -0.82
N ALA A 15 12.10 -28.26 -1.35
CA ALA A 15 11.82 -28.90 -2.63
C ALA A 15 12.59 -28.25 -3.81
N ILE A 16 12.81 -26.93 -3.78
CA ILE A 16 13.63 -26.23 -4.79
C ILE A 16 15.10 -26.63 -4.66
N ARG A 17 15.64 -26.69 -3.44
CA ARG A 17 17.02 -27.13 -3.19
C ARG A 17 17.26 -28.58 -3.58
N ASP A 18 16.35 -29.47 -3.23
CA ASP A 18 16.47 -30.90 -3.47
C ASP A 18 16.40 -31.24 -4.97
N LYS A 19 15.72 -30.42 -5.77
CA LYS A 19 15.61 -30.58 -7.22
C LYS A 19 16.89 -30.24 -8.01
N ARG A 20 17.96 -29.80 -7.34
CA ARG A 20 19.32 -29.57 -7.91
C ARG A 20 19.29 -28.96 -9.32
N LEU A 21 18.47 -27.93 -9.50
CA LEU A 21 18.39 -27.20 -10.76
C LEU A 21 19.73 -26.51 -11.02
N LEU A 22 20.25 -26.61 -12.25
CA LEU A 22 21.49 -25.94 -12.68
C LEU A 22 21.42 -24.41 -12.55
N VAL A 23 20.20 -23.85 -12.48
CA VAL A 23 19.93 -22.43 -12.29
C VAL A 23 19.05 -22.24 -11.06
N ASP A 24 19.54 -21.43 -10.13
CA ASP A 24 18.85 -21.10 -8.88
C ASP A 24 18.24 -19.69 -8.96
N TYR A 25 16.91 -19.62 -9.05
CA TYR A 25 16.16 -18.36 -9.08
C TYR A 25 15.88 -17.79 -7.68
N THR A 26 16.51 -18.33 -6.63
CA THR A 26 16.41 -17.81 -5.27
C THR A 26 17.44 -16.73 -4.94
N SER A 27 18.25 -16.31 -5.93
CA SER A 27 19.15 -15.17 -5.78
C SER A 27 18.38 -13.90 -5.37
N LYS A 28 19.04 -13.00 -4.63
CA LYS A 28 18.46 -11.70 -4.24
C LYS A 28 17.89 -10.94 -5.44
N THR A 29 18.61 -10.93 -6.56
CA THR A 29 18.20 -10.22 -7.78
C THR A 29 16.94 -10.84 -8.37
N SER A 30 16.95 -12.16 -8.60
CA SER A 30 15.81 -12.88 -9.18
C SER A 30 14.55 -12.77 -8.31
N LEU A 31 14.68 -12.89 -6.99
CA LEU A 31 13.56 -12.75 -6.08
C LEU A 31 12.99 -11.33 -6.07
N ASN A 32 13.85 -10.30 -6.09
CA ASN A 32 13.38 -8.91 -6.14
C ASN A 32 12.64 -8.61 -7.46
N GLU A 33 13.12 -9.12 -8.59
CA GLU A 33 12.43 -9.01 -9.88
C GLU A 33 11.07 -9.70 -9.84
N MET A 34 11.01 -10.94 -9.35
CA MET A 34 9.74 -11.66 -9.20
C MET A 34 8.76 -10.91 -8.30
N LEU A 35 9.23 -10.42 -7.14
CA LEU A 35 8.42 -9.61 -6.24
C LEU A 35 7.92 -8.33 -6.91
N SER A 36 8.75 -7.66 -7.71
CA SER A 36 8.35 -6.45 -8.43
C SER A 36 7.18 -6.72 -9.39
N ILE A 37 7.23 -7.84 -10.12
CA ILE A 37 6.16 -8.25 -11.04
C ILE A 37 4.90 -8.58 -10.26
N LEU A 38 5.00 -9.36 -9.18
CA LEU A 38 3.87 -9.71 -8.32
C LEU A 38 3.18 -8.47 -7.75
N VAL A 39 3.96 -7.49 -7.27
CA VAL A 39 3.43 -6.22 -6.75
C VAL A 39 2.64 -5.47 -7.83
N VAL A 40 3.16 -5.41 -9.07
CA VAL A 40 2.45 -4.77 -10.18
C VAL A 40 1.14 -5.49 -10.49
N GLN A 41 1.16 -6.82 -10.58
CA GLN A 41 -0.04 -7.62 -10.88
C GLN A 41 -1.12 -7.48 -9.80
N ILE A 42 -0.73 -7.59 -8.52
CA ILE A 42 -1.66 -7.44 -7.39
C ILE A 42 -2.28 -6.04 -7.40
N ARG A 43 -1.48 -4.99 -7.60
CA ARG A 43 -1.99 -3.61 -7.65
C ARG A 43 -2.96 -3.40 -8.82
N ASN A 44 -2.65 -3.94 -9.99
CA ASN A 44 -3.53 -3.86 -11.16
C ASN A 44 -4.85 -4.59 -10.90
N GLN A 45 -4.82 -5.76 -10.26
CA GLN A 45 -6.03 -6.49 -9.89
C GLN A 45 -6.89 -5.69 -8.90
N ILE A 46 -6.28 -5.06 -7.90
CA ILE A 46 -7.00 -4.19 -6.95
C ILE A 46 -7.64 -3.00 -7.70
N CYS A 47 -6.91 -2.34 -8.59
CA CYS A 47 -7.44 -1.20 -9.35
C CYS A 47 -8.58 -1.62 -10.30
N HIS A 48 -8.50 -2.81 -10.90
CA HIS A 48 -9.58 -3.37 -11.70
C HIS A 48 -10.84 -3.61 -10.85
N GLN A 49 -10.69 -4.19 -9.65
CA GLN A 49 -11.81 -4.37 -8.73
C GLN A 49 -12.42 -3.04 -8.29
N ILE A 50 -11.61 -2.00 -8.07
CA ILE A 50 -12.09 -0.65 -7.79
C ILE A 50 -12.87 -0.09 -8.98
N ALA A 51 -12.38 -0.28 -10.20
CA ALA A 51 -13.09 0.14 -11.41
C ALA A 51 -14.47 -0.53 -11.51
N THR A 52 -14.57 -1.81 -11.16
CA THR A 52 -15.86 -2.52 -11.09
C THR A 52 -16.74 -2.00 -9.95
N ALA A 53 -16.16 -1.67 -8.79
CA ALA A 53 -16.89 -1.09 -7.66
C ALA A 53 -17.39 0.34 -7.93
N GLY A 54 -16.77 1.05 -8.87
CA GLY A 54 -17.12 2.40 -9.29
C GLY A 54 -16.70 3.51 -8.33
N CYS A 55 -16.17 3.19 -7.15
CA CYS A 55 -15.62 4.16 -6.19
C CYS A 55 -14.74 3.47 -5.13
N PHE A 56 -13.98 4.27 -4.38
CA PHE A 56 -13.20 3.76 -3.26
C PHE A 56 -13.00 4.81 -2.15
N SER A 57 -12.61 4.34 -0.97
CA SER A 57 -12.12 5.14 0.15
C SER A 57 -10.61 4.96 0.27
N ALA A 58 -9.89 6.03 0.57
CA ALA A 58 -8.48 5.96 0.94
C ALA A 58 -8.34 5.88 2.47
N LEU A 59 -7.40 5.08 2.95
CA LEU A 59 -7.04 4.94 4.35
C LEU A 59 -5.55 5.24 4.49
N ILE A 60 -5.21 6.24 5.30
CA ILE A 60 -3.84 6.65 5.58
C ILE A 60 -3.53 6.46 7.05
N ASP A 61 -2.41 5.81 7.34
CA ASP A 61 -1.95 5.57 8.71
C ASP A 61 -0.47 5.95 8.86
N LYS A 62 -0.17 6.64 9.96
CA LYS A 62 1.21 7.06 10.27
C LYS A 62 1.83 6.08 11.25
N SER A 63 2.92 5.46 10.84
CA SER A 63 3.75 4.63 11.72
C SER A 63 5.04 5.37 12.07
N LYS A 64 5.54 5.16 13.29
CA LYS A 64 6.84 5.65 13.74
C LYS A 64 7.61 4.52 14.38
N ASP A 65 8.77 4.21 13.82
CA ASP A 65 9.64 3.19 14.38
C ASP A 65 10.49 3.73 15.55
N LYS A 66 11.12 2.82 16.31
CA LYS A 66 12.00 3.18 17.44
C LYS A 66 13.24 3.98 16.99
N GLY A 67 13.60 3.89 15.71
CA GLY A 67 14.67 4.68 15.08
C GLY A 67 14.23 6.09 14.68
N LYS A 68 13.00 6.52 15.04
CA LYS A 68 12.38 7.79 14.66
C LYS A 68 12.16 7.93 13.15
N ARG A 69 12.18 6.84 12.39
CA ARG A 69 11.73 6.83 11.00
C ARG A 69 10.22 6.80 10.99
N GLU A 70 9.65 7.76 10.29
CA GLU A 70 8.22 7.86 10.12
C GLU A 70 7.87 7.28 8.75
N GLU A 71 6.77 6.54 8.68
CA GLU A 71 6.25 5.91 7.47
C GLU A 71 4.75 6.20 7.36
N LEU A 72 4.28 6.37 6.13
CA LEU A 72 2.89 6.56 5.78
C LEU A 72 2.40 5.32 5.03
N ALA A 73 1.53 4.55 5.67
CA ALA A 73 0.83 3.44 5.05
C ALA A 73 -0.40 3.96 4.30
N PHE A 74 -0.62 3.47 3.09
CA PHE A 74 -1.75 3.79 2.24
C PHE A 74 -2.48 2.52 1.84
N SER A 75 -3.75 2.45 2.22
CA SER A 75 -4.67 1.38 1.88
C SER A 75 -5.91 1.94 1.22
N VAL A 76 -6.62 1.09 0.49
CA VAL A 76 -7.89 1.41 -0.15
C VAL A 76 -8.97 0.48 0.37
N ARG A 77 -10.18 1.02 0.49
CA ARG A 77 -11.37 0.26 0.86
C ARG A 77 -12.45 0.46 -0.19
N TYR A 78 -13.04 -0.63 -0.68
CA TYR A 78 -14.07 -0.62 -1.72
C TYR A 78 -15.00 -1.81 -1.55
N TYR A 79 -16.15 -1.79 -2.21
CA TYR A 79 -17.15 -2.85 -2.11
C TYR A 79 -17.20 -3.67 -3.40
N THR A 80 -17.14 -5.00 -3.29
CA THR A 80 -17.48 -5.91 -4.39
C THR A 80 -18.74 -6.69 -4.00
N GLU A 81 -18.59 -7.94 -3.55
CA GLU A 81 -19.65 -8.71 -2.86
C GLU A 81 -19.55 -8.57 -1.34
N LYS A 82 -18.37 -8.13 -0.88
CA LYS A 82 -18.05 -7.82 0.52
C LYS A 82 -17.11 -6.62 0.55
N VAL A 83 -17.00 -6.00 1.72
CA VAL A 83 -16.03 -4.93 1.95
C VAL A 83 -14.63 -5.50 1.77
N GLN A 84 -13.86 -4.90 0.86
CA GLN A 84 -12.45 -5.20 0.65
C GLN A 84 -11.63 -4.07 1.24
N GLU A 85 -10.63 -4.42 2.02
CA GLU A 85 -9.56 -3.50 2.42
C GLU A 85 -8.24 -4.05 1.89
N ARG A 86 -7.46 -3.21 1.22
CA ARG A 86 -6.22 -3.62 0.56
C ARG A 86 -5.13 -2.59 0.78
N PHE A 87 -4.02 -3.05 1.34
CA PHE A 87 -2.79 -2.28 1.42
C PHE A 87 -2.16 -2.12 0.03
N LEU A 88 -1.73 -0.91 -0.31
CA LEU A 88 -1.13 -0.61 -1.61
C LEU A 88 0.34 -0.17 -1.50
N SER A 89 0.68 0.63 -0.51
CA SER A 89 2.03 1.16 -0.37
C SER A 89 2.33 1.65 1.03
N MET A 90 3.62 1.63 1.35
CA MET A 90 4.18 2.35 2.48
C MET A 90 5.30 3.23 1.97
N THR A 91 5.25 4.51 2.32
CA THR A 91 6.20 5.52 1.86
C THR A 91 6.78 6.24 3.07
N ALA A 92 8.06 6.60 3.00
CA ALA A 92 8.69 7.46 4.00
C ALA A 92 8.87 8.88 3.43
N PRO A 93 7.87 9.77 3.55
CA PRO A 93 8.01 11.18 3.25
C PRO A 93 9.29 11.79 3.85
N THR A 94 9.93 12.71 3.12
CA THR A 94 11.08 13.48 3.64
C THR A 94 10.69 14.40 4.79
N LYS A 95 9.42 14.82 4.84
CA LYS A 95 8.81 15.59 5.91
C LYS A 95 7.44 15.01 6.25
N PHE A 96 7.06 15.09 7.52
CA PHE A 96 5.80 14.58 8.05
C PHE A 96 4.88 15.70 8.55
N ASP A 97 4.97 16.85 7.89
CA ASP A 97 3.96 17.91 8.02
C ASP A 97 2.73 17.58 7.14
N ALA A 98 1.64 18.30 7.39
CA ALA A 98 0.37 18.05 6.71
C ALA A 98 0.47 18.28 5.19
N GLU A 99 1.32 19.19 4.75
CA GLU A 99 1.50 19.52 3.33
C GLU A 99 2.20 18.38 2.58
N ALA A 100 3.32 17.87 3.12
CA ALA A 100 4.04 16.75 2.53
C ALA A 100 3.18 15.47 2.50
N ILE A 101 2.46 15.17 3.59
CA ILE A 101 1.57 14.01 3.64
C ILE A 101 0.42 14.17 2.65
N SER A 102 -0.17 15.38 2.54
CA SER A 102 -1.24 15.66 1.57
C SER A 102 -0.75 15.48 0.14
N ALA A 103 0.44 16.00 -0.19
CA ALA A 103 1.01 15.87 -1.54
C ALA A 103 1.25 14.40 -1.92
N VAL A 104 1.86 13.61 -1.02
CA VAL A 104 2.07 12.17 -1.24
C VAL A 104 0.73 11.44 -1.36
N THR A 105 -0.25 11.79 -0.53
CA THR A 105 -1.58 11.17 -0.57
C THR A 105 -2.31 11.51 -1.89
N LYS A 106 -2.24 12.75 -2.38
CA LYS A 106 -2.81 13.14 -3.69
C LYS A 106 -2.17 12.36 -4.83
N ASP A 107 -0.85 12.20 -4.83
CA ASP A 107 -0.13 11.40 -5.83
C ASP A 107 -0.53 9.91 -5.80
N LEU A 108 -0.69 9.33 -4.60
CA LEU A 108 -1.16 7.95 -4.47
C LEU A 108 -2.60 7.78 -4.95
N ILE A 109 -3.50 8.71 -4.60
CA ILE A 109 -4.89 8.71 -5.07
C ILE A 109 -4.93 8.82 -6.60
N SER A 110 -4.20 9.77 -7.19
CA SER A 110 -4.19 9.97 -8.65
C SER A 110 -3.72 8.72 -9.40
N LYS A 111 -2.70 8.02 -8.88
CA LYS A 111 -2.23 6.74 -9.42
C LYS A 111 -3.30 5.65 -9.38
N VAL A 112 -4.08 5.58 -8.30
CA VAL A 112 -5.21 4.64 -8.21
C VAL A 112 -6.28 5.01 -9.22
N GLN A 113 -6.66 6.28 -9.31
CA GLN A 113 -7.68 6.75 -10.24
C GLN A 113 -7.31 6.47 -11.71
N GLN A 114 -6.07 6.77 -12.11
CA GLN A 114 -5.56 6.49 -13.45
C GLN A 114 -5.67 5.00 -13.83
N LYS A 115 -5.45 4.10 -12.87
CA LYS A 115 -5.50 2.64 -13.09
C LYS A 115 -6.88 2.01 -12.89
N SER A 116 -7.84 2.76 -12.37
CA SER A 116 -9.20 2.30 -12.04
C SER A 116 -10.28 3.03 -12.85
N ASN A 117 -9.96 3.43 -14.08
CA ASN A 117 -10.86 4.13 -15.01
C ASN A 117 -11.46 5.42 -14.41
N GLY A 118 -10.68 6.15 -13.59
CA GLY A 118 -11.11 7.40 -12.99
C GLY A 118 -12.09 7.24 -11.83
N SER A 119 -12.16 6.06 -11.20
CA SER A 119 -13.05 5.82 -10.05
C SER A 119 -12.88 6.90 -8.98
N PRO A 120 -13.96 7.59 -8.55
CA PRO A 120 -13.87 8.64 -7.56
C PRO A 120 -13.50 8.13 -6.16
N ILE A 121 -12.81 8.98 -5.41
CA ILE A 121 -12.64 8.81 -3.97
C ILE A 121 -13.87 9.37 -3.24
N ILE A 122 -14.49 8.57 -2.37
CA ILE A 122 -15.70 8.97 -1.63
C ILE A 122 -15.42 9.31 -0.16
N SER A 123 -14.30 8.83 0.38
CA SER A 123 -13.88 9.18 1.74
C SER A 123 -12.37 8.99 1.95
N LEU A 124 -11.85 9.72 2.93
CA LEU A 124 -10.50 9.54 3.45
C LEU A 124 -10.60 9.20 4.94
N GLY A 125 -10.11 8.02 5.32
CA GLY A 125 -9.89 7.67 6.71
C GLY A 125 -8.44 7.96 7.08
N ALA A 126 -8.24 8.68 8.17
CA ALA A 126 -6.93 8.94 8.74
C ALA A 126 -6.97 8.77 10.26
N ASP A 127 -5.81 8.62 10.90
CA ASP A 127 -5.76 8.64 12.36
C ASP A 127 -6.23 10.00 12.93
N GLY A 128 -6.63 10.00 14.21
CA GLY A 128 -7.08 11.21 14.89
C GLY A 128 -5.96 12.21 15.21
N ALA A 129 -4.74 12.03 14.69
CA ALA A 129 -3.65 12.96 14.98
C ALA A 129 -3.93 14.33 14.37
N SER A 130 -3.51 15.40 15.05
CA SER A 130 -3.77 16.79 14.62
C SER A 130 -3.27 17.09 13.19
N VAL A 131 -2.16 16.47 12.78
CA VAL A 131 -1.62 16.60 11.40
C VAL A 131 -2.55 15.97 10.36
N MET A 132 -3.26 14.90 10.72
CA MET A 132 -4.08 14.12 9.80
C MET A 132 -5.53 14.60 9.76
N SER A 133 -6.09 14.91 10.94
CA SER A 133 -7.50 15.24 11.16
C SER A 133 -7.75 16.70 11.57
N GLY A 134 -6.70 17.54 11.63
CA GLY A 134 -6.80 18.93 12.05
C GLY A 134 -7.81 19.74 11.23
N ARG A 135 -8.73 20.42 11.92
CA ARG A 135 -9.85 21.17 11.32
C ARG A 135 -9.43 22.32 10.39
N LEU A 136 -8.25 22.90 10.59
CA LEU A 136 -7.80 24.10 9.87
C LEU A 136 -6.65 23.83 8.88
N ALA A 137 -5.82 22.84 9.15
CA ALA A 137 -4.60 22.55 8.37
C ALA A 137 -4.24 21.05 8.35
N GLY A 138 -5.17 20.17 8.71
CA GLY A 138 -4.96 18.73 8.65
C GLY A 138 -5.04 18.19 7.22
N VAL A 139 -4.44 17.03 6.99
CA VAL A 139 -4.44 16.35 5.68
C VAL A 139 -5.84 16.20 5.11
N ALA A 140 -6.82 15.79 5.92
CA ALA A 140 -8.20 15.65 5.47
C ALA A 140 -8.82 16.97 4.98
N GLU A 141 -8.50 18.09 5.63
CA GLU A 141 -9.01 19.41 5.23
C GLU A 141 -8.29 19.94 4.00
N LEU A 142 -6.97 19.75 3.89
CA LEU A 142 -6.17 20.14 2.72
C LEU A 142 -6.55 19.36 1.46
N LEU A 143 -7.01 18.11 1.61
CA LEU A 143 -7.51 17.28 0.51
C LEU A 143 -8.96 17.63 0.12
N ARG A 144 -9.74 18.23 1.02
CA ARG A 144 -11.13 18.65 0.77
C ARG A 144 -11.23 20.04 0.15
N SER A 145 -10.41 20.97 0.61
CA SER A 145 -10.48 22.40 0.27
C SER A 145 -9.78 22.78 -1.04
N ARG A 146 -9.07 21.84 -1.69
CA ARG A 146 -8.32 22.04 -2.94
C ARG A 146 -8.35 20.80 -3.81
#